data_AF-A0A3C2CVL0-F1
#
_entry.id   AF-A0A3C2CVL0-F1
#
_cell.length_a   1.000
_cell.length_b   1.000
_cell.length_c   1.000
_cell.angle_alpha   90.00
_cell.angle_beta   90.00
_cell.angle_gamma   90.00
#
_symmetry.space_group_name_H-M   'P 1'
#
loop_
_entity.id
_entity.type
_entity.pdbx_description
1 polymer ?
#
loop_
_entity_poly.entity_id
_entity_poly.type
_entity_poly.pdbx_seq_one_letter_code
_entity_poly.pdbx_strand_id
1 'polypeptide(L)'
;MEKKKFVIPMLLSTALIASPLITSPVQAVQSDHAVSTLAQKNTVTKQQNSSVFLKADRAFQRTGTGAVQFVEENKERLKLNNPGQNLIEKNKESDQFDMTHVKLQQTKNGIPVEGAELIVHDTKEGTV
;
A
#
# COMPACT_ATOMS: atom_id res chain seq x y z
N MET A 1 -7.87 -52.95 -52.34
CA MET A 1 -6.75 -52.02 -52.13
C MET A 1 -7.30 -50.73 -51.55
N GLU A 2 -6.81 -50.36 -50.37
CA GLU A 2 -7.33 -49.34 -49.44
C GLU A 2 -7.48 -47.94 -50.07
N LYS A 3 -8.63 -47.27 -49.83
CA LYS A 3 -8.88 -45.88 -50.22
C LYS A 3 -8.30 -44.94 -49.15
N LYS A 4 -7.21 -44.23 -49.46
CA LYS A 4 -6.64 -43.20 -48.57
C LYS A 4 -7.59 -42.00 -48.47
N LYS A 5 -8.06 -41.69 -47.26
CA LYS A 5 -8.88 -40.51 -46.99
C LYS A 5 -7.94 -39.31 -46.75
N PHE A 6 -8.02 -38.32 -47.63
CA PHE A 6 -7.32 -37.04 -47.49
C PHE A 6 -8.00 -36.22 -46.40
N VAL A 7 -7.23 -35.77 -45.41
CA VAL A 7 -7.69 -34.84 -44.36
C VAL A 7 -7.07 -33.49 -44.67
N ILE A 8 -7.90 -32.51 -45.05
CA ILE A 8 -7.45 -31.15 -45.34
C ILE A 8 -7.28 -30.42 -43.99
N PRO A 9 -6.10 -29.89 -43.64
CA PRO A 9 -5.93 -29.12 -42.42
C PRO A 9 -6.68 -27.78 -42.55
N MET A 10 -7.63 -27.56 -41.64
CA MET A 10 -8.36 -26.31 -41.52
C MET A 10 -7.43 -25.25 -40.92
N LEU A 11 -7.17 -24.15 -41.65
CA LEU A 11 -6.37 -23.03 -41.15
C LEU A 11 -7.16 -22.27 -40.10
N LEU A 12 -6.75 -22.39 -38.83
CA LEU A 12 -7.35 -21.69 -37.70
C LEU A 12 -6.86 -20.22 -37.70
N SER A 13 -7.67 -19.32 -38.26
CA SER A 13 -7.37 -17.89 -38.32
C SER A 13 -7.72 -17.22 -36.99
N THR A 14 -6.74 -16.96 -36.13
CA THR A 14 -6.91 -16.20 -34.88
C THR A 14 -6.68 -14.71 -35.12
N ALA A 15 -7.74 -13.96 -35.41
CA ALA A 15 -7.67 -12.50 -35.43
C ALA A 15 -7.57 -11.97 -33.99
N LEU A 16 -6.39 -11.50 -33.59
CA LEU A 16 -6.22 -10.69 -32.37
C LEU A 16 -6.72 -9.27 -32.63
N ILE A 17 -7.89 -8.94 -32.09
CA ILE A 17 -8.43 -7.57 -32.06
C ILE A 17 -7.70 -6.82 -30.94
N ALA A 18 -6.65 -6.08 -31.29
CA ALA A 18 -6.01 -5.14 -30.38
C ALA A 18 -6.91 -3.89 -30.25
N SER A 19 -7.55 -3.71 -29.10
CA SER A 19 -8.28 -2.47 -28.80
C SER A 19 -7.30 -1.38 -28.35
N PRO A 20 -7.36 -0.16 -28.89
CA PRO A 20 -6.57 0.96 -28.37
C PRO A 20 -7.15 1.43 -27.03
N LEU A 21 -6.35 1.39 -25.97
CA LEU A 21 -6.66 2.11 -24.74
C LEU A 21 -6.51 3.61 -25.02
N ILE A 22 -7.62 4.32 -25.10
CA ILE A 22 -7.65 5.78 -25.14
C ILE A 22 -7.37 6.27 -23.72
N THR A 23 -6.14 6.68 -23.44
CA THR A 23 -5.84 7.46 -22.24
C THR A 23 -6.17 8.92 -22.56
N SER A 24 -7.21 9.46 -21.92
CA SER A 24 -7.49 10.90 -21.97
C SER A 24 -6.41 11.66 -21.19
N PRO A 25 -5.80 12.73 -21.75
CA PRO A 25 -4.93 13.59 -20.97
C PRO A 25 -5.80 14.38 -19.98
N VAL A 26 -5.65 14.09 -18.69
CA VAL A 26 -6.15 14.99 -17.64
C VAL A 26 -5.26 16.23 -17.67
N GLN A 27 -5.74 17.29 -18.32
CA GLN A 27 -5.16 18.62 -18.20
C GLN A 27 -5.62 19.20 -16.86
N ALA A 28 -4.68 19.43 -15.94
CA ALA A 28 -4.95 20.17 -14.73
C ALA A 28 -5.21 21.64 -15.08
N VAL A 29 -6.42 22.11 -14.82
CA VAL A 29 -6.75 23.54 -14.82
C VAL A 29 -5.98 24.20 -13.69
N GLN A 30 -4.92 24.95 -14.00
CA GLN A 30 -4.37 25.93 -13.07
C GLN A 30 -5.42 27.03 -12.93
N SER A 31 -5.88 27.27 -11.70
CA SER A 31 -6.75 28.40 -11.39
C SER A 31 -6.00 29.70 -11.65
N ASP A 32 -6.61 30.54 -12.48
CA ASP A 32 -6.21 31.89 -12.83
C ASP A 32 -5.95 32.74 -11.57
N HIS A 33 -4.68 32.87 -11.19
CA HIS A 33 -4.23 34.02 -10.42
C HIS A 33 -3.52 34.97 -11.37
N ALA A 34 -4.34 35.73 -12.11
CA ALA A 34 -3.91 36.92 -12.80
C ALA A 34 -3.43 37.96 -11.79
N VAL A 35 -2.11 38.15 -11.64
CA VAL A 35 -1.56 39.43 -11.20
C VAL A 35 -0.21 39.72 -11.86
N SER A 36 -0.27 40.65 -12.81
CA SER A 36 0.71 41.68 -13.18
C SER A 36 2.21 41.38 -13.05
N THR A 37 2.87 41.42 -14.21
CA THR A 37 4.20 41.99 -14.44
C THR A 37 4.56 43.08 -13.43
N LEU A 38 5.69 42.93 -12.74
CA LEU A 38 6.74 43.92 -12.44
C LEU A 38 7.51 43.53 -11.16
N ALA A 39 8.84 43.71 -11.24
CA ALA A 39 9.82 43.65 -10.16
C ALA A 39 10.30 42.25 -9.71
N GLN A 40 11.35 41.77 -10.38
CA GLN A 40 12.44 41.04 -9.72
C GLN A 40 12.85 41.77 -8.44
N LYS A 41 12.68 41.12 -7.30
CA LYS A 41 13.43 41.44 -6.08
C LYS A 41 13.91 40.14 -5.46
N ASN A 42 15.22 39.91 -5.63
CA ASN A 42 15.98 38.92 -4.87
C ASN A 42 15.77 39.15 -3.38
N THR A 43 15.05 38.25 -2.73
CA THR A 43 15.19 37.99 -1.30
C THR A 43 15.32 36.48 -1.12
N VAL A 44 16.54 36.06 -0.81
CA VAL A 44 16.87 34.72 -0.35
C VAL A 44 16.19 34.52 1.00
N THR A 45 14.96 34.02 0.98
CA THR A 45 14.37 33.37 2.14
C THR A 45 14.56 31.87 1.96
N LYS A 46 15.42 31.30 2.80
CA LYS A 46 15.59 29.86 2.99
C LYS A 46 14.25 29.28 3.47
N GLN A 47 13.31 29.09 2.55
CA GLN A 47 12.13 28.26 2.76
C GLN A 47 12.66 26.84 2.97
N GLN A 48 12.80 26.48 4.24
CA GLN A 48 12.87 25.07 4.62
C GLN A 48 11.53 24.47 4.21
N ASN A 49 11.52 23.93 3.00
CA ASN A 49 10.48 23.06 2.50
C ASN A 49 10.61 21.74 3.29
N SER A 50 10.31 21.80 4.59
CA SER A 50 10.18 20.61 5.42
C SER A 50 8.94 19.90 4.91
N SER A 51 9.16 18.79 4.21
CA SER A 51 8.10 17.93 3.74
C SER A 51 7.07 17.70 4.84
N VAL A 52 5.78 17.80 4.51
CA VAL A 52 4.62 17.51 5.39
C VAL A 52 4.53 16.02 5.77
N PHE A 53 5.63 15.28 5.66
CA PHE A 53 5.81 14.06 6.42
C PHE A 53 6.28 14.49 7.79
N LEU A 54 5.32 14.62 8.71
CA LEU A 54 5.59 14.56 10.14
C LEU A 54 6.48 13.34 10.37
N LYS A 55 7.80 13.57 10.50
CA LYS A 55 8.68 12.63 11.16
C LYS A 55 8.13 12.54 12.57
N ALA A 56 7.36 11.50 12.84
CA ALA A 56 6.97 11.18 14.19
C ALA A 56 8.26 10.79 14.91
N ASP A 57 8.93 11.76 15.52
CA ASP A 57 10.05 11.57 16.44
C ASP A 57 9.55 10.94 17.75
N ARG A 58 8.95 9.75 17.64
CA ARG A 58 8.59 8.88 18.75
C ARG A 58 8.90 7.46 18.33
N ALA A 59 10.18 7.11 18.41
CA ALA A 59 10.58 5.74 18.67
C ALA A 59 9.95 5.34 20.01
N PHE A 60 8.73 4.82 19.94
CA PHE A 60 7.98 4.39 21.10
C PHE A 60 8.60 3.06 21.53
N GLN A 61 9.63 3.12 22.37
CA GLN A 61 10.21 1.92 22.97
C GLN A 61 9.16 1.30 23.89
N ARG A 62 8.62 0.14 23.48
CA ARG A 62 7.78 -0.68 24.34
C ARG A 62 8.61 -1.69 25.09
N THR A 63 8.46 -1.65 26.40
CA THR A 63 8.78 -2.76 27.29
C THR A 63 7.64 -3.79 27.22
N GLY A 64 7.69 -4.70 26.23
CA GLY A 64 6.87 -5.92 26.07
C GLY A 64 5.50 -5.76 25.38
N THR A 65 4.85 -6.80 24.84
CA THR A 65 5.28 -7.95 24.03
C THR A 65 4.14 -8.24 23.03
N GLY A 66 4.31 -7.90 21.74
CA GLY A 66 3.44 -8.38 20.65
C GLY A 66 2.81 -7.30 19.76
N ALA A 67 2.70 -7.60 18.46
CA ALA A 67 2.14 -6.71 17.44
C ALA A 67 0.69 -6.27 17.73
N VAL A 68 -0.15 -7.16 18.26
CA VAL A 68 -1.54 -6.85 18.61
C VAL A 68 -1.61 -5.76 19.68
N GLN A 69 -0.70 -5.81 20.67
CA GLN A 69 -0.61 -4.80 21.71
C GLN A 69 -0.19 -3.45 21.13
N PHE A 70 0.76 -3.43 20.19
CA PHE A 70 1.11 -2.19 19.51
C PHE A 70 -0.09 -1.56 18.80
N VAL A 71 -0.86 -2.36 18.08
CA VAL A 71 -2.03 -1.88 17.34
C VAL A 71 -3.12 -1.39 18.29
N GLU A 72 -3.36 -2.07 19.40
CA GLU A 72 -4.33 -1.67 20.43
C GLU A 72 -3.97 -0.33 21.07
N GLU A 73 -2.72 -0.16 21.48
CA GLU A 73 -2.27 1.09 22.10
C GLU A 73 -2.19 2.26 21.10
N ASN A 74 -2.19 1.99 19.79
CA ASN A 74 -2.21 2.99 18.73
C ASN A 74 -3.56 3.09 18.00
N LYS A 75 -4.63 2.46 18.51
CA LYS A 75 -5.92 2.33 17.80
C LYS A 75 -6.53 3.65 17.35
N GLU A 76 -6.39 4.71 18.15
CA GLU A 76 -6.91 6.04 17.82
C GLU A 76 -6.19 6.63 16.61
N ARG A 77 -4.86 6.51 16.57
CA ARG A 77 -4.02 6.97 15.45
C ARG A 77 -4.29 6.16 14.18
N LEU A 78 -4.50 4.86 14.33
CA LEU A 78 -4.79 3.94 13.23
C LEU A 78 -6.27 3.95 12.81
N LYS A 79 -7.13 4.68 13.54
CA LYS A 79 -8.59 4.73 13.33
C LYS A 79 -9.23 3.33 13.33
N LEU A 80 -8.73 2.45 14.20
CA LEU A 80 -9.23 1.08 14.35
C LEU A 80 -10.15 0.97 15.56
N ASN A 81 -11.24 0.23 15.39
CA ASN A 81 -12.19 -0.03 16.47
C ASN A 81 -11.90 -1.40 17.09
N ASN A 82 -11.55 -1.41 18.38
CA ASN A 82 -11.29 -2.60 19.18
C ASN A 82 -10.37 -3.65 18.49
N PRO A 83 -9.17 -3.25 18.01
CA PRO A 83 -8.29 -4.16 17.30
C PRO A 83 -7.86 -5.37 18.15
N GLY A 84 -7.72 -5.26 19.47
CA GLY A 84 -7.40 -6.39 20.34
C GLY A 84 -8.45 -7.51 20.37
N GLN A 85 -9.70 -7.23 20.00
CA GLN A 85 -10.75 -8.25 19.86
C GLN A 85 -10.94 -8.71 18.41
N ASN A 86 -10.61 -7.84 17.46
CA ASN A 86 -10.90 -8.04 16.03
C ASN A 86 -9.68 -8.48 15.23
N LEU A 87 -8.47 -8.48 15.78
CA LEU A 87 -7.26 -8.94 15.11
C LEU A 87 -6.68 -10.14 15.86
N ILE A 88 -6.33 -11.18 15.11
CA ILE A 88 -5.63 -12.36 15.62
C ILE A 88 -4.30 -12.53 14.90
N GLU A 89 -3.26 -12.96 15.60
CA GLU A 89 -1.98 -13.28 14.95
C GLU A 89 -2.13 -14.54 14.09
N LYS A 90 -1.80 -14.42 12.81
CA LYS A 90 -1.89 -15.51 11.82
C LYS A 90 -0.52 -16.12 11.53
N ASN A 91 0.51 -15.29 11.41
CA ASN A 91 1.88 -15.74 11.14
C ASN A 91 2.89 -14.69 11.62
N LYS A 92 4.11 -15.15 11.93
CA LYS A 92 5.25 -14.34 12.30
C LYS A 92 6.48 -14.85 11.57
N GLU A 93 7.11 -13.99 10.78
CA GLU A 93 8.28 -14.33 9.97
C GLU A 93 9.38 -13.28 10.16
N SER A 94 10.62 -13.71 10.32
CA SER A 94 11.76 -12.79 10.39
C SER A 94 12.56 -12.85 9.10
N ASP A 95 13.01 -11.70 8.62
CA ASP A 95 13.80 -11.59 7.40
C ASP A 95 15.32 -11.55 7.70
N GLN A 96 16.11 -11.49 6.62
CA GLN A 96 17.57 -11.41 6.67
C GLN A 96 18.11 -10.06 7.16
N PHE A 97 17.24 -9.06 7.35
CA PHE A 97 17.59 -7.71 7.80
C PHE A 97 17.22 -7.48 9.28
N ASP A 98 17.04 -8.57 10.05
CA ASP A 98 16.64 -8.54 11.46
C ASP A 98 15.27 -7.87 11.71
N MET A 99 14.40 -7.81 10.69
CA MET A 99 13.01 -7.38 10.84
C MET A 99 12.09 -8.58 11.05
N THR A 100 11.02 -8.36 11.78
CA THR A 100 10.00 -9.35 12.10
C THR A 100 8.65 -8.87 11.61
N HIS A 101 8.07 -9.61 10.67
CA HIS A 101 6.76 -9.36 10.08
C HIS A 101 5.72 -10.20 10.80
N VAL A 102 4.85 -9.54 11.57
CA VAL A 102 3.71 -10.18 12.23
C VAL A 102 2.45 -9.91 11.41
N LYS A 103 1.93 -10.97 10.78
CA LYS A 103 0.67 -10.95 10.04
C LYS A 103 -0.50 -11.13 11.00
N LEU A 104 -1.36 -10.13 11.07
CA LEU A 104 -2.60 -10.13 11.84
C LEU A 104 -3.79 -10.29 10.89
N GLN A 105 -4.69 -11.22 11.19
CA GLN A 105 -5.93 -11.46 10.45
C GLN A 105 -7.09 -10.76 11.15
N GLN A 106 -7.87 -9.98 10.41
CA GLN A 106 -9.11 -9.44 10.94
C GLN A 106 -10.15 -10.55 11.08
N THR A 107 -10.87 -10.53 12.19
CA THR A 107 -12.03 -11.36 12.47
C THR A 107 -13.22 -10.50 12.87
N LYS A 108 -14.42 -11.04 12.65
CA LYS A 108 -15.66 -10.50 13.17
C LYS A 108 -16.44 -11.65 13.80
N ASN A 109 -16.69 -11.57 15.11
CA ASN A 109 -17.31 -12.65 15.88
C ASN A 109 -16.56 -14.00 15.73
N GLY A 110 -15.22 -13.95 15.65
CA GLY A 110 -14.37 -15.14 15.44
C GLY A 110 -14.30 -15.65 14.00
N ILE A 111 -15.02 -15.05 13.05
CA ILE A 111 -14.97 -15.43 11.63
C ILE A 111 -13.92 -14.56 10.92
N PRO A 112 -12.93 -15.14 10.23
CA PRO A 112 -11.94 -14.38 9.48
C PRO A 112 -12.59 -13.59 8.34
N VAL A 113 -12.16 -12.34 8.20
CA VAL A 113 -12.57 -11.48 7.10
C VAL A 113 -11.57 -11.64 5.96
N GLU A 114 -12.00 -12.26 4.87
CA GLU A 114 -11.18 -12.46 3.68
C GLU A 114 -10.61 -11.14 3.15
N GLY A 115 -9.32 -11.14 2.80
CA GLY A 115 -8.61 -9.97 2.29
C GLY A 115 -8.33 -8.86 3.31
N ALA A 116 -8.73 -9.03 4.58
CA ALA A 116 -8.48 -8.05 5.63
C ALA A 116 -7.36 -8.53 6.57
N GLU A 117 -6.13 -8.19 6.19
CA GLU A 117 -4.92 -8.48 6.95
C GLU A 117 -4.18 -7.17 7.30
N LEU A 118 -3.54 -7.15 8.45
CA LEU A 118 -2.65 -6.09 8.89
C LEU A 118 -1.28 -6.69 9.18
N ILE A 119 -0.23 -6.17 8.55
CA ILE A 119 1.14 -6.61 8.78
C ILE A 119 1.85 -5.56 9.62
N VAL A 120 2.37 -6.00 10.76
CA VAL A 120 3.16 -5.18 11.67
C VAL A 120 4.63 -5.56 11.48
N HIS A 121 5.49 -4.57 11.31
CA HIS A 121 6.91 -4.76 11.10
C HIS A 121 7.66 -4.33 12.34
N ASP A 122 8.23 -5.28 13.06
CA ASP A 122 8.98 -5.03 14.29
C ASP A 122 10.47 -5.19 14.01
N THR A 123 11.31 -4.28 14.50
CA THR A 123 12.76 -4.52 14.55
C THR A 123 13.10 -5.54 15.64
N LYS A 124 14.32 -6.05 15.64
CA LYS A 124 14.85 -6.92 16.70
C LYS A 124 14.72 -6.32 18.11
N GLU A 125 14.79 -5.00 18.22
CA GLU A 125 14.62 -4.23 19.45
C GLU A 125 13.15 -3.98 19.82
N GLY A 126 12.20 -4.47 19.01
CA GLY A 126 10.76 -4.31 19.25
C GLY A 126 10.20 -2.93 18.86
N THR A 127 10.85 -2.24 17.92
CA THR A 127 10.35 -0.96 17.38
C THR A 127 9.47 -1.21 16.14
N VAL A 128 8.33 -0.52 16.05
CA VAL A 128 7.33 -0.64 14.98
C VAL A 128 7.23 0.62 14.14
#